data_AF-A0A970KQ09-F1
#
_entry.id   AF-A0A970KQ09-F1
#
_cell.length_a   1.000
_cell.length_b   1.000
_cell.length_c   1.000
_cell.angle_alpha   90.00
_cell.angle_beta   90.00
_cell.angle_gamma   90.00
#
_symmetry.space_group_name_H-M   'P 1'
#
loop_
_entity.id
_entity.type
_entity.pdbx_description
1 polymer ?
#
loop_
_entity_poly.entity_id
_entity_poly.type
_entity_poly.pdbx_seq_one_letter_code
_entity_poly.pdbx_strand_id
1 'polypeptide(L)'
;AYDGDKTYADKFTLRFAIGHARQPGYWGWVMPEGTLVSEDVATIMPGWYKFNFAAEKVYRNRGEWYKKAWETLLKSEIVPDFVVINSFNEYAEHTAVFSADTSDYPDDYPIEKWIDKDGNPAPSLYWDMTKVYIQKYKEGHTGE
;
A
#
# COMPACT_ATOMS: atom_id res chain seq x y z
N ALA A 1 -11.63 11.55 -31.47
CA ALA A 1 -11.37 12.38 -30.26
C ALA A 1 -12.65 13.17 -29.97
N TYR A 2 -13.02 13.39 -28.71
CA TYR A 2 -14.21 14.19 -28.37
C TYR A 2 -13.98 15.67 -28.73
N ASP A 3 -14.95 16.24 -29.44
CA ASP A 3 -14.94 17.54 -30.11
C ASP A 3 -15.92 18.56 -29.48
N GLY A 4 -16.58 18.20 -28.37
CA GLY A 4 -17.44 19.09 -27.60
C GLY A 4 -16.68 19.96 -26.57
N ASP A 5 -17.44 20.81 -25.87
CA ASP A 5 -16.91 21.74 -24.86
C ASP A 5 -16.28 20.99 -23.66
N LYS A 6 -15.01 21.32 -23.37
CA LYS A 6 -14.20 20.75 -22.29
C LYS A 6 -14.07 21.64 -21.05
N THR A 7 -14.82 22.75 -20.99
CA THR A 7 -14.78 23.77 -19.91
C THR A 7 -14.68 23.19 -18.49
N TYR A 8 -15.32 22.04 -18.23
CA TYR A 8 -15.26 21.37 -16.93
C TYR A 8 -14.28 20.20 -16.86
N ALA A 9 -14.02 19.51 -17.97
CA ALA A 9 -13.16 18.33 -18.01
C ALA A 9 -11.68 18.70 -17.84
N ASP A 10 -11.24 19.85 -18.37
CA ASP A 10 -9.84 20.31 -18.28
C ASP A 10 -9.45 20.76 -16.85
N LYS A 11 -10.40 20.77 -15.91
CA LYS A 11 -10.16 21.03 -14.49
C LYS A 11 -9.73 19.80 -13.69
N PHE A 12 -9.73 18.62 -14.31
CA PHE A 12 -9.42 17.35 -13.66
C PHE A 12 -8.26 16.65 -14.36
N THR A 13 -7.33 16.13 -13.58
CA THR A 13 -6.33 15.16 -14.05
C THR A 13 -6.91 13.77 -13.93
N LEU A 14 -7.17 13.11 -15.05
CA LEU A 14 -7.60 11.71 -15.05
C LEU A 14 -6.38 10.80 -14.92
N ARG A 15 -6.43 9.93 -13.91
CA ARG A 15 -5.37 8.96 -13.63
C ARG A 15 -6.04 7.58 -13.56
N PHE A 16 -5.52 6.58 -14.30
CA PHE A 16 -6.04 5.21 -14.30
C PHE A 16 -5.24 4.26 -13.40
N ALA A 17 -5.94 3.53 -12.54
CA ALA A 17 -5.36 2.41 -11.79
C ALA A 17 -5.31 1.14 -12.66
N ILE A 18 -4.32 0.29 -12.43
CA ILE A 18 -4.22 -1.04 -13.06
C ILE A 18 -4.33 -2.13 -12.00
N GLY A 19 -4.87 -3.31 -12.35
CA GLY A 19 -5.08 -4.37 -11.35
C GLY A 19 -3.78 -4.85 -10.70
N HIS A 20 -2.77 -5.15 -11.52
CA HIS A 20 -1.44 -5.59 -11.08
C HIS A 20 -0.41 -4.56 -11.52
N ALA A 21 -0.04 -3.66 -10.62
CA ALA A 21 0.92 -2.62 -10.92
C ALA A 21 2.35 -3.18 -10.80
N ARG A 22 2.99 -3.35 -11.96
CA ARG A 22 4.34 -3.92 -12.10
C ARG A 22 5.35 -2.92 -12.70
N GLN A 23 4.94 -1.68 -12.93
CA GLN A 23 5.74 -0.64 -13.57
C GLN A 23 5.63 0.68 -12.79
N PRO A 24 6.70 1.48 -12.69
CA PRO A 24 6.65 2.82 -12.12
C PRO A 24 5.61 3.70 -12.84
N GLY A 25 4.99 4.65 -12.13
CA GLY A 25 3.95 5.54 -12.68
C GLY A 25 2.54 4.96 -12.63
N TYR A 26 2.40 3.68 -12.32
CA TYR A 26 1.11 3.03 -12.14
C TYR A 26 0.86 2.74 -10.66
N TRP A 27 -0.39 2.88 -10.22
CA TRP A 27 -0.89 2.35 -8.96
C TRP A 27 -1.97 1.33 -9.26
N GLY A 28 -2.23 0.50 -8.26
CA GLY A 28 -3.07 -0.64 -8.49
C GLY A 28 -3.54 -1.35 -7.25
N TRP A 29 -4.29 -2.40 -7.53
CA TRP A 29 -4.92 -3.24 -6.53
C TRP A 29 -3.93 -4.22 -5.90
N VAL A 30 -2.88 -4.60 -6.64
CA VAL A 30 -1.80 -5.48 -6.20
C VAL A 30 -0.45 -4.94 -6.66
N MET A 31 0.54 -5.00 -5.78
CA MET A 31 1.94 -4.62 -6.03
C MET A 31 2.88 -5.80 -5.71
N PRO A 32 2.96 -6.85 -6.54
CA PRO A 32 3.73 -8.05 -6.21
C PRO A 32 5.25 -7.81 -6.18
N GLU A 33 5.74 -6.81 -6.92
CA GLU A 33 7.16 -6.41 -6.92
C GLU A 33 7.51 -5.46 -5.75
N GLY A 34 6.52 -5.05 -4.95
CA GLY A 34 6.67 -4.04 -3.90
C GLY A 34 6.49 -2.61 -4.42
N THR A 35 6.90 -1.61 -3.63
CA THR A 35 6.79 -0.20 -4.00
C THR A 35 7.66 0.12 -5.21
N LEU A 36 7.04 0.65 -6.26
CA LEU A 36 7.70 1.23 -7.43
C LEU A 36 7.50 2.74 -7.37
N VAL A 37 8.60 3.49 -7.33
CA VAL A 37 8.57 4.95 -7.19
C VAL A 37 8.71 5.60 -8.57
N SER A 38 7.90 6.63 -8.81
CA SER A 38 7.98 7.50 -9.97
C SER A 38 7.71 8.93 -9.54
N GLU A 39 8.02 9.91 -10.40
CA GLU A 39 7.70 11.34 -10.13
C GLU A 39 6.20 11.55 -9.94
N ASP A 40 5.37 10.72 -10.57
CA ASP A 40 3.92 10.86 -10.48
C ASP A 40 3.36 10.24 -9.20
N VAL A 41 3.65 8.96 -8.97
CA VAL A 41 3.04 8.18 -7.90
C VAL A 41 4.00 7.18 -7.28
N ALA A 42 3.82 6.96 -5.97
CA ALA A 42 4.29 5.76 -5.29
C ALA A 42 3.12 5.07 -4.58
N THR A 43 3.04 3.75 -4.70
CA THR A 43 2.00 2.95 -4.01
C THR A 43 2.64 2.08 -2.94
N ILE A 44 2.09 2.13 -1.73
CA ILE A 44 2.50 1.32 -0.60
C ILE A 44 1.38 0.36 -0.23
N MET A 45 1.71 -0.91 -0.01
CA MET A 45 0.75 -1.97 0.33
C MET A 45 1.34 -2.91 1.39
N PRO A 46 0.61 -3.24 2.47
CA PRO A 46 1.16 -4.05 3.57
C PRO A 46 1.27 -5.54 3.23
N GLY A 47 0.49 -6.01 2.26
CA GLY A 47 0.45 -7.37 1.75
C GLY A 47 -0.79 -7.52 0.87
N TRP A 48 -1.00 -8.69 0.29
CA TRP A 48 -2.14 -8.99 -0.55
C TRP A 48 -2.38 -10.49 -0.61
N TYR A 49 -3.65 -10.88 -0.52
CA TYR A 49 -4.09 -12.24 -0.75
C TYR A 49 -5.54 -12.24 -1.17
N LYS A 50 -5.92 -13.09 -2.12
CA LYS A 50 -7.33 -13.25 -2.52
C LYS A 50 -7.66 -14.72 -2.69
N PHE A 51 -8.56 -15.22 -1.85
CA PHE A 51 -8.91 -16.65 -1.73
C PHE A 51 -9.37 -17.34 -3.02
N ASN A 52 -9.86 -16.58 -4.01
CA ASN A 52 -10.51 -17.14 -5.20
C ASN A 52 -9.68 -17.03 -6.49
N PHE A 53 -8.43 -16.58 -6.41
CA PHE A 53 -7.56 -16.46 -7.58
C PHE A 53 -6.25 -17.20 -7.29
N ALA A 54 -5.74 -17.93 -8.29
CA ALA A 54 -4.40 -18.54 -8.28
C ALA A 54 -3.27 -17.48 -8.37
N ALA A 55 -3.51 -16.33 -7.75
CA ALA A 55 -2.67 -15.17 -7.85
C ALA A 55 -1.58 -15.20 -6.76
N GLU A 56 -0.51 -14.50 -7.05
CA GLU A 56 0.69 -14.43 -6.22
C GLU A 56 0.36 -13.80 -4.85
N LYS A 57 0.53 -14.56 -3.77
CA LYS A 57 0.32 -14.06 -2.42
C LYS A 57 1.50 -13.18 -2.00
N VAL A 58 1.18 -11.98 -1.54
CA VAL A 58 2.16 -11.05 -0.94
C VAL A 58 2.01 -11.10 0.58
N TYR A 59 2.95 -11.79 1.23
CA TYR A 59 2.96 -11.92 2.68
C TYR A 59 3.37 -10.61 3.36
N ARG A 60 2.64 -10.25 4.41
CA ARG A 60 2.93 -9.10 5.27
C ARG A 60 4.18 -9.32 6.12
N ASN A 61 4.45 -10.58 6.49
CA ASN A 61 5.58 -11.04 7.27
C ASN A 61 5.82 -10.19 8.52
N ARG A 62 4.78 -10.09 9.37
CA ARG A 62 4.79 -9.29 10.62
C ARG A 62 5.24 -7.83 10.41
N GLY A 63 4.84 -7.25 9.28
CA GLY A 63 5.17 -5.87 8.90
C GLY A 63 6.46 -5.71 8.10
N GLU A 64 7.33 -6.71 7.95
CA GLU A 64 8.61 -6.52 7.24
C GLU A 64 8.40 -6.20 5.74
N TRP A 65 7.35 -6.71 5.09
CA TRP A 65 6.99 -6.30 3.73
C TRP A 65 6.61 -4.82 3.66
N TYR A 66 5.72 -4.39 4.56
CA TYR A 66 5.24 -3.01 4.60
C TYR A 66 6.36 -2.02 4.94
N LYS A 67 7.25 -2.41 5.86
CA LYS A 67 8.47 -1.67 6.18
C LYS A 67 9.38 -1.53 4.97
N LYS A 68 9.64 -2.63 4.23
CA LYS A 68 10.45 -2.57 3.00
C LYS A 68 9.82 -1.62 1.98
N ALA A 69 8.49 -1.70 1.80
CA ALA A 69 7.75 -0.84 0.89
C ALA A 69 7.91 0.65 1.22
N TRP A 70 7.83 1.03 2.50
CA TRP A 70 8.08 2.40 2.95
C TRP A 70 9.56 2.80 2.86
N GLU A 71 10.48 1.91 3.20
CA GLU A 71 11.92 2.19 3.08
C GLU A 71 12.36 2.42 1.64
N THR A 72 11.75 1.73 0.67
CA THR A 72 11.99 2.00 -0.75
C THR A 72 11.62 3.44 -1.12
N LEU A 73 10.46 3.93 -0.65
CA LEU A 73 10.06 5.32 -0.87
C LEU A 73 10.97 6.31 -0.14
N LEU A 74 11.29 6.06 1.13
CA LEU A 74 12.12 6.96 1.93
C LEU A 74 13.57 7.08 1.46
N LYS A 75 14.10 6.04 0.80
CA LYS A 75 15.48 6.02 0.25
C LYS A 75 15.54 6.50 -1.21
N SER A 76 14.39 6.76 -1.82
CA SER A 76 14.31 7.21 -3.20
C SER A 76 14.78 8.65 -3.33
N GLU A 77 15.56 8.95 -4.37
CA GLU A 77 15.87 10.33 -4.76
C GLU A 77 14.69 11.00 -5.49
N ILE A 78 13.78 10.18 -6.02
CA ILE A 78 12.53 10.64 -6.67
C ILE A 78 11.49 10.90 -5.58
N VAL A 79 10.93 12.10 -5.58
CA VAL A 79 9.79 12.49 -4.74
C VAL A 79 8.52 12.42 -5.60
N PRO A 80 7.58 11.49 -5.32
CA PRO A 80 6.32 11.41 -6.07
C PRO A 80 5.38 12.57 -5.73
N ASP A 81 4.57 13.02 -6.70
CA ASP A 81 3.51 14.01 -6.50
C ASP A 81 2.47 13.54 -5.46
N PHE A 82 2.21 12.23 -5.39
CA PHE A 82 1.32 11.65 -4.38
C PHE A 82 1.70 10.21 -4.02
N VAL A 83 1.42 9.86 -2.77
CA VAL A 83 1.60 8.51 -2.23
C VAL A 83 0.24 7.88 -2.01
N VAL A 84 0.01 6.71 -2.61
CA VAL A 84 -1.21 5.92 -2.44
C VAL A 84 -0.94 4.80 -1.43
N ILE A 85 -1.77 4.71 -0.39
CA ILE A 85 -1.76 3.56 0.52
C ILE A 85 -2.91 2.64 0.11
N ASN A 86 -2.57 1.49 -0.46
CA ASN A 86 -3.52 0.44 -0.77
C ASN A 86 -3.46 -0.61 0.35
N SER A 87 -4.44 -0.68 1.26
CA SER A 87 -5.65 0.16 1.38
C SER A 87 -5.90 0.51 2.84
N PHE A 88 -6.84 1.42 3.07
CA PHE A 88 -7.32 1.67 4.43
C PHE A 88 -7.96 0.41 5.05
N ASN A 89 -8.96 -0.19 4.39
CA ASN A 89 -9.83 -1.23 4.98
C ASN A 89 -10.26 -2.36 4.03
N GLU A 90 -9.54 -2.64 2.94
CA GLU A 90 -9.86 -3.80 2.10
C GLU A 90 -9.34 -5.10 2.75
N TYR A 91 -10.16 -5.64 3.65
CA TYR A 91 -9.86 -6.86 4.39
C TYR A 91 -10.06 -8.12 3.57
N ALA A 92 -10.98 -8.12 2.59
CA ALA A 92 -11.25 -9.29 1.76
C ALA A 92 -10.07 -9.61 0.83
N GLU A 93 -9.26 -8.60 0.51
CA GLU A 93 -8.04 -8.74 -0.29
C GLU A 93 -6.76 -8.58 0.52
N HIS A 94 -6.88 -8.50 1.85
CA HIS A 94 -5.76 -8.49 2.76
C HIS A 94 -4.77 -7.34 2.50
N THR A 95 -5.23 -6.18 2.03
CA THR A 95 -4.41 -4.95 1.88
C THR A 95 -4.67 -3.91 2.97
N ALA A 96 -5.68 -4.10 3.83
CA ALA A 96 -6.03 -3.16 4.89
C ALA A 96 -4.86 -2.80 5.82
N VAL A 97 -4.74 -1.52 6.17
CA VAL A 97 -3.84 -1.02 7.24
C VAL A 97 -4.59 -0.66 8.51
N PHE A 98 -5.91 -0.43 8.44
CA PHE A 98 -6.72 -0.08 9.61
C PHE A 98 -6.88 -1.28 10.54
N SER A 99 -6.96 -0.98 11.84
CA SER A 99 -6.87 -1.98 12.90
C SER A 99 -7.83 -3.16 12.70
N ALA A 100 -7.32 -4.37 12.96
CA ALA A 100 -8.10 -5.60 12.92
C ALA A 100 -7.61 -6.55 14.00
N ASP A 101 -8.52 -7.10 14.78
CA ASP A 101 -8.21 -8.20 15.69
C ASP A 101 -8.27 -9.52 14.91
N THR A 102 -7.14 -10.20 14.82
CA THR A 102 -6.99 -11.49 14.14
C THR A 102 -6.56 -12.58 15.12
N SER A 103 -6.66 -12.34 16.42
CA SER A 103 -6.15 -13.26 17.46
C SER A 103 -6.88 -14.61 17.43
N ASP A 104 -8.17 -14.58 17.12
CA ASP A 104 -9.05 -15.75 17.04
C ASP A 104 -8.88 -16.58 15.76
N TYR A 105 -8.06 -16.16 14.79
CA TYR A 105 -7.82 -16.98 13.62
C TYR A 105 -7.10 -18.29 14.01
N PRO A 106 -7.45 -19.43 13.40
CA PRO A 106 -6.66 -20.65 13.54
C PRO A 106 -5.23 -20.45 13.01
N ASP A 107 -4.25 -21.17 13.56
CA ASP A 107 -2.85 -21.09 13.09
C ASP A 107 -2.68 -21.66 11.67
N ASP A 108 -3.56 -22.57 11.26
CA ASP A 108 -3.64 -23.15 9.91
C ASP A 108 -4.51 -22.33 8.95
N TYR A 109 -5.04 -21.19 9.40
CA TYR A 109 -5.81 -20.30 8.55
C TYR A 109 -4.90 -19.63 7.51
N PRO A 110 -5.29 -19.54 6.23
CA PRO A 110 -4.40 -19.08 5.16
C PRO A 110 -4.15 -17.56 5.15
N ILE A 111 -4.51 -16.85 6.21
CA ILE A 111 -4.31 -15.41 6.41
C ILE A 111 -3.35 -15.22 7.58
N GLU A 112 -2.41 -14.29 7.44
CA GLU A 112 -1.47 -13.97 8.52
C GLU A 112 -2.17 -13.27 9.69
N LYS A 113 -1.94 -13.79 10.90
CA LYS A 113 -2.25 -13.07 12.13
C LYS A 113 -1.43 -11.79 12.23
N TRP A 114 -2.06 -10.74 12.73
CA TRP A 114 -1.44 -9.47 13.03
C TRP A 114 -0.82 -9.57 14.41
N ILE A 115 0.44 -9.99 14.42
CA ILE A 115 1.25 -10.16 15.62
C ILE A 115 2.50 -9.31 15.53
N ASP A 116 3.00 -8.86 16.68
CA ASP A 116 4.28 -8.16 16.77
C ASP A 116 5.47 -9.12 16.60
N LYS A 117 6.68 -8.59 16.80
CA LYS A 117 7.93 -9.35 16.68
C LYS A 117 8.09 -10.42 17.77
N ASP A 118 7.48 -10.19 18.93
CA ASP A 118 7.51 -11.08 20.08
C ASP A 118 6.40 -12.15 20.01
N GLY A 119 5.49 -12.04 19.04
CA GLY A 119 4.41 -12.97 18.77
C GLY A 119 3.10 -12.63 19.48
N ASN A 120 2.98 -11.45 20.11
CA ASN A 120 1.75 -11.02 20.75
C ASN A 120 0.76 -10.45 19.71
N PRO A 121 -0.56 -10.58 19.93
CA PRO A 121 -1.56 -9.89 19.12
C PRO A 121 -1.29 -8.38 19.03
N ALA A 122 -1.25 -7.85 17.81
CA ALA A 122 -0.97 -6.45 17.54
C ALA A 122 -2.01 -5.87 16.56
N PRO A 123 -3.26 -5.64 17.00
CA PRO A 123 -4.36 -5.23 16.12
C PRO A 123 -4.12 -3.91 15.38
N SER A 124 -3.32 -3.01 15.95
CA SER A 124 -3.00 -1.70 15.36
C SER A 124 -1.70 -1.67 14.57
N LEU A 125 -0.98 -2.79 14.43
CA LEU A 125 0.38 -2.85 13.90
C LEU A 125 0.56 -2.03 12.61
N TYR A 126 -0.25 -2.30 11.59
CA TYR A 126 -0.11 -1.65 10.29
C TYR A 126 -0.51 -0.17 10.34
N TRP A 127 -1.52 0.18 11.12
CA TRP A 127 -1.95 1.57 11.29
C TRP A 127 -0.89 2.41 12.00
N ASP A 128 -0.26 1.86 13.03
CA ASP A 128 0.83 2.52 13.75
C ASP A 128 2.05 2.70 12.85
N MET A 129 2.40 1.67 12.05
CA MET A 129 3.43 1.80 11.01
C MET A 129 3.09 2.91 10.00
N THR A 130 1.86 2.94 9.48
CA THR A 130 1.42 3.98 8.53
C THR A 130 1.65 5.38 9.08
N LYS A 131 1.22 5.66 10.32
CA LYS A 131 1.42 6.98 10.95
C LYS A 131 2.90 7.35 11.07
N VAL A 132 3.72 6.42 11.56
CA VAL A 132 5.17 6.63 11.74
C VAL A 132 5.86 6.90 10.41
N TYR A 133 5.56 6.15 9.37
CA TYR A 133 6.22 6.32 8.07
C TYR A 133 5.74 7.58 7.33
N ILE A 134 4.46 7.94 7.42
CA ILE A 134 3.97 9.22 6.90
C ILE A 134 4.71 10.39 7.58
N GLN A 135 4.90 10.31 8.89
CA GLN A 135 5.66 11.34 9.62
C GLN A 135 7.10 11.43 9.11
N LYS A 136 7.82 10.29 9.01
CA LYS A 136 9.18 10.24 8.47
C LYS A 136 9.29 10.78 7.05
N TYR A 137 8.32 10.44 6.20
CA TYR A 137 8.27 10.91 4.81
C TYR A 137 8.12 12.42 4.74
N LYS A 138 7.25 13.00 5.58
CA LYS A 138 7.11 14.45 5.70
C LYS A 138 8.41 15.09 6.21
N GLU A 139 8.99 14.61 7.31
CA GLU A 139 10.22 15.18 7.89
C GLU A 139 11.41 15.15 6.92
N GLY A 140 11.54 14.08 6.12
CA GLY A 140 12.60 13.96 5.12
C GLY A 140 12.41 14.88 3.90
N HIS A 141 11.22 15.45 3.70
CA HIS A 141 10.87 16.24 2.51
C HIS A 141 10.26 17.62 2.86
N THR A 142 10.25 18.02 4.13
CA THR A 142 9.89 19.39 4.59
C THR A 142 11.03 20.41 4.38
N GLY A 143 11.92 20.16 3.43
CA GLY A 143 13.01 21.06 3.06
C GLY A 143 12.64 21.92 1.85
N GLU A 144 11.77 22.91 2.05
CA GLU A 144 11.65 24.12 1.24
C GLU A 144 11.57 25.35 2.15
#